data_AF-A0A060HMP3-F1
#
_entry.id   AF-A0A060HMP3-F1
#
_cell.length_a   1.000
_cell.length_b   1.000
_cell.length_c   1.000
_cell.angle_alpha   90.00
_cell.angle_beta   90.00
_cell.angle_gamma   90.00
#
_symmetry.space_group_name_H-M   'P 1'
#
loop_
_entity.id
_entity.type
_entity.pdbx_description
1 polymer ?
#
loop_
_entity_poly.entity_id
_entity_poly.type
_entity_poly.pdbx_seq_one_letter_code
_entity_poly.pdbx_strand_id
1 'polypeptide(L)'
;MSQTLMKKTVIEGGRGGVDEVRRKFSEVRDAYKNVLPKVDPALINDILERTRASGEGGEGEEPLSYTIEVFTKEGIDAEAARQYIISKTGMAPAIFDKGTHYVTNQKLTLEMLKEISDSPDVVEVHGSFCGGVGMRGAYFERRW
;
A
#
# COMPACT_ATOMS: atom_id res chain seq x y z
N MET A 1 -48.22 -15.44 -18.77
CA MET A 1 -46.96 -14.87 -19.30
C MET A 1 -46.47 -13.74 -18.40
N SER A 2 -45.79 -14.02 -17.27
CA SER A 2 -45.36 -12.92 -16.36
C SER A 2 -44.11 -13.20 -15.52
N GLN A 3 -43.76 -14.45 -15.20
CA GLN A 3 -42.56 -14.71 -14.38
C GLN A 3 -41.24 -14.73 -15.16
N THR A 4 -41.27 -15.05 -16.46
CA THR A 4 -40.04 -15.12 -17.30
C THR A 4 -39.49 -13.74 -17.64
N LEU A 5 -40.36 -12.72 -17.77
CA LEU A 5 -39.95 -11.34 -18.07
C LEU A 5 -39.29 -10.66 -16.85
N MET A 6 -39.87 -10.84 -15.65
CA MET A 6 -39.32 -10.25 -14.41
C MET A 6 -37.95 -10.80 -14.05
N LYS A 7 -37.69 -12.10 -14.30
CA LYS A 7 -36.34 -12.65 -14.10
C LYS A 7 -35.35 -11.94 -15.01
N LYS A 8 -35.62 -11.84 -16.32
CA LYS A 8 -34.67 -11.30 -17.31
C LYS A 8 -34.26 -9.84 -17.04
N THR A 9 -35.19 -8.99 -16.63
CA THR A 9 -34.92 -7.57 -16.31
C THR A 9 -34.07 -7.38 -15.05
N VAL A 10 -34.22 -8.24 -14.03
CA VAL A 10 -33.42 -8.17 -12.80
C VAL A 10 -31.97 -8.65 -13.03
N ILE A 11 -31.75 -9.65 -13.89
CA ILE A 11 -30.40 -10.17 -14.20
C ILE A 11 -29.61 -9.22 -15.12
N GLU A 12 -30.27 -8.51 -16.03
CA GLU A 12 -29.62 -7.53 -16.92
C GLU A 12 -29.26 -6.23 -16.17
N GLY A 13 -30.15 -5.73 -15.29
CA GLY A 13 -29.85 -4.60 -14.38
C GLY A 13 -28.79 -4.93 -13.32
N GLY A 14 -28.76 -6.17 -12.83
CA GLY A 14 -27.74 -6.63 -11.87
C GLY A 14 -26.34 -6.80 -12.48
N ARG A 15 -26.23 -7.19 -13.75
CA ARG A 15 -24.94 -7.23 -14.46
C ARG A 15 -24.36 -5.85 -14.71
N GLY A 16 -25.19 -4.89 -15.15
CA GLY A 16 -24.76 -3.51 -15.40
C GLY A 16 -24.14 -2.83 -14.16
N GLY A 17 -24.74 -3.00 -12.99
CA GLY A 17 -24.21 -2.44 -11.74
C GLY A 17 -22.88 -3.08 -11.30
N VAL A 18 -22.74 -4.39 -11.43
CA VAL A 18 -21.49 -5.10 -11.09
C VAL A 18 -20.36 -4.73 -12.08
N ASP A 19 -20.68 -4.58 -13.36
CA ASP A 19 -19.71 -4.16 -14.38
C ASP A 19 -19.26 -2.71 -14.18
N GLU A 20 -20.15 -1.82 -13.71
CA GLU A 20 -19.76 -0.45 -13.33
C GLU A 20 -18.78 -0.45 -12.14
N VAL A 21 -19.03 -1.27 -11.11
CA VAL A 21 -18.11 -1.43 -9.97
C VAL A 21 -16.74 -1.92 -10.45
N ARG A 22 -16.70 -2.93 -11.33
CA ARG A 22 -15.45 -3.43 -11.91
C ARG A 22 -14.69 -2.35 -12.68
N ARG A 23 -15.39 -1.55 -13.49
CA ARG A 23 -14.79 -0.45 -14.26
C ARG A 23 -14.17 0.60 -13.33
N LYS A 24 -14.94 1.09 -12.35
CA LYS A 24 -14.44 2.09 -11.38
C LYS A 24 -13.26 1.56 -10.57
N PHE A 25 -13.31 0.30 -10.15
CA PHE A 25 -12.19 -0.32 -9.45
C PHE A 25 -10.94 -0.40 -10.33
N SER A 26 -11.09 -0.71 -11.63
CA SER A 26 -9.98 -0.67 -12.59
C SER A 26 -9.36 0.73 -12.68
N GLU A 27 -10.18 1.77 -12.78
CA GLU A 27 -9.71 3.17 -12.87
C GLU A 27 -8.90 3.57 -11.63
N VAL A 28 -9.35 3.18 -10.44
CA VAL A 28 -8.63 3.40 -9.19
C VAL A 28 -7.30 2.63 -9.17
N ARG A 29 -7.32 1.36 -9.58
CA ARG A 29 -6.11 0.53 -9.66
C ARG A 29 -5.08 1.08 -10.65
N ASP A 30 -5.52 1.65 -11.77
CA ASP A 30 -4.65 2.27 -12.75
C ASP A 30 -4.06 3.57 -12.21
N ALA A 31 -4.84 4.37 -11.48
CA ALA A 31 -4.32 5.54 -10.78
C ALA A 31 -3.21 5.18 -9.78
N TYR A 32 -3.40 4.11 -8.99
CA TYR A 32 -2.36 3.62 -8.08
C TYR A 32 -1.06 3.29 -8.81
N LYS A 33 -1.12 2.52 -9.89
CA LYS A 33 0.07 2.15 -10.68
C LYS A 33 0.77 3.35 -11.30
N ASN A 34 0.01 4.36 -11.71
CA ASN A 34 0.57 5.55 -12.34
C ASN A 34 1.28 6.47 -11.33
N VAL A 35 0.74 6.60 -10.12
CA VAL A 35 1.26 7.53 -9.09
C VAL A 35 2.28 6.86 -8.17
N LEU A 36 2.06 5.59 -7.82
CA LEU A 36 2.84 4.80 -6.87
C LEU A 36 3.25 3.45 -7.48
N PRO A 37 3.99 3.45 -8.61
CA PRO A 37 4.25 2.25 -9.42
C PRO A 37 4.98 1.12 -8.68
N LYS A 38 5.70 1.44 -7.61
CA LYS A 38 6.53 0.48 -6.84
C LYS A 38 5.84 -0.01 -5.57
N VAL A 39 4.65 0.50 -5.26
CA VAL A 39 3.97 0.21 -4.01
C VAL A 39 2.91 -0.84 -4.27
N ASP A 40 2.84 -1.84 -3.39
CA ASP A 40 1.76 -2.83 -3.39
C ASP A 40 0.40 -2.12 -3.34
N PRO A 41 -0.44 -2.29 -4.37
CA PRO A 41 -1.73 -1.64 -4.39
C PRO A 41 -2.67 -2.06 -3.24
N ALA A 42 -2.44 -3.21 -2.61
CA ALA A 42 -3.17 -3.60 -1.41
C ALA A 42 -2.85 -2.68 -0.22
N LEU A 43 -1.59 -2.26 -0.06
CA LEU A 43 -1.18 -1.30 0.97
C LEU A 43 -1.84 0.07 0.74
N ILE A 44 -1.85 0.56 -0.51
CA ILE A 44 -2.48 1.84 -0.85
C ILE A 44 -3.98 1.80 -0.51
N ASN A 45 -4.66 0.71 -0.88
CA ASN A 45 -6.08 0.54 -0.61
C ASN A 45 -6.37 0.48 0.89
N ASP A 46 -5.56 -0.26 1.67
CA ASP A 46 -5.72 -0.36 3.13
C ASP A 46 -5.56 1.00 3.82
N ILE A 47 -4.60 1.83 3.40
CA ILE A 47 -4.44 3.20 3.89
C ILE A 47 -5.69 4.02 3.62
N LEU A 48 -6.16 4.04 2.37
CA LEU A 48 -7.33 4.83 1.97
C LEU A 48 -8.62 4.39 2.68
N GLU A 49 -8.83 3.09 2.85
CA GLU A 49 -10.01 2.55 3.54
C GLU A 49 -10.00 2.90 5.03
N ARG A 50 -8.87 2.71 5.70
CA ARG A 50 -8.75 3.05 7.13
C ARG A 50 -8.87 4.53 7.36
N THR A 51 -8.30 5.32 6.45
CA THR A 51 -8.38 6.77 6.56
C THR A 51 -9.80 7.28 6.44
N ARG A 52 -10.55 6.73 5.47
CA ARG A 52 -11.96 7.05 5.29
C ARG A 52 -12.82 6.57 6.47
N ALA A 53 -12.55 5.39 7.02
CA ALA A 53 -13.37 4.78 8.07
C ALA A 53 -13.18 5.43 9.44
N SER A 54 -11.98 5.91 9.72
CA SER A 54 -11.60 6.46 11.04
C SER A 54 -11.89 7.95 11.16
N GLY A 55 -12.16 8.65 10.05
CA GLY A 55 -11.97 10.11 9.93
C GLY A 55 -10.50 10.47 9.70
N GLU A 56 -9.59 9.66 10.24
CA GLU A 56 -8.14 9.84 10.25
C GLU A 56 -7.45 9.73 8.88
N GLY A 57 -7.17 10.87 8.27
CA GLY A 57 -6.35 11.00 7.05
C GLY A 57 -6.99 11.85 5.96
N GLY A 58 -7.99 12.66 6.32
CA GLY A 58 -8.12 13.98 5.69
C GLY A 58 -6.92 14.87 6.03
N GLU A 59 -6.76 15.98 5.32
CA GLU A 59 -5.77 17.01 5.63
C GLU A 59 -5.87 17.42 7.12
N GLY A 60 -4.91 17.00 7.95
CA GLY A 60 -4.79 17.43 9.36
C GLY A 60 -4.91 16.34 10.45
N GLU A 61 -5.17 15.07 10.13
CA GLU A 61 -5.26 13.99 11.14
C GLU A 61 -3.98 13.14 11.23
N GLU A 62 -3.70 12.56 12.40
CA GLU A 62 -2.46 11.81 12.63
C GLU A 62 -2.40 10.53 11.77
N PRO A 63 -1.27 10.23 11.11
CA PRO A 63 -1.15 9.03 10.31
C PRO A 63 -1.28 7.74 11.14
N LEU A 64 -1.66 6.65 10.49
CA LEU A 64 -1.67 5.32 11.12
C LEU A 64 -0.28 4.66 11.06
N SER A 65 -0.04 3.73 11.99
CA SER A 65 1.23 2.99 12.06
C SER A 65 1.19 1.72 11.21
N TYR A 66 2.21 1.54 10.38
CA TYR A 66 2.40 0.39 9.51
C TYR A 66 3.78 -0.22 9.70
N THR A 67 3.87 -1.53 9.46
CA THR A 67 5.12 -2.19 9.12
C THR A 67 5.30 -2.04 7.62
N ILE A 68 6.42 -1.45 7.18
CA ILE A 68 6.76 -1.22 5.78
C ILE A 68 8.01 -2.01 5.44
N GLU A 69 7.94 -2.73 4.33
CA GLU A 69 9.04 -3.49 3.73
C GLU A 69 9.45 -2.78 2.43
N VAL A 70 10.67 -2.24 2.36
CA VAL A 70 11.22 -1.57 1.18
C VAL A 70 12.34 -2.42 0.60
N PHE A 71 12.19 -2.77 -0.67
CA PHE A 71 13.18 -3.51 -1.45
C PHE A 71 13.92 -2.55 -2.37
N THR A 72 15.25 -2.64 -2.37
CA THR A 72 16.11 -1.80 -3.19
C THR A 72 16.94 -2.61 -4.18
N LYS A 73 17.56 -1.92 -5.13
CA LYS A 73 18.63 -2.47 -5.95
C LYS A 73 19.83 -2.86 -5.08
N GLU A 74 20.66 -3.76 -5.60
CA GLU A 74 21.97 -4.06 -5.03
C GLU A 74 22.94 -2.88 -5.17
N GLY A 75 24.00 -2.86 -4.35
CA GLY A 75 25.06 -1.86 -4.44
C GLY A 75 24.81 -0.58 -3.63
N ILE A 76 23.71 -0.51 -2.90
CA ILE A 76 23.46 0.58 -1.94
C ILE A 76 24.23 0.31 -0.66
N ASP A 77 24.87 1.36 -0.11
CA ASP A 77 25.45 1.31 1.22
C ASP A 77 24.34 1.17 2.26
N ALA A 78 24.28 -0.01 2.89
CA ALA A 78 23.24 -0.34 3.85
C ALA A 78 23.27 0.53 5.12
N GLU A 79 24.45 1.04 5.50
CA GLU A 79 24.57 1.92 6.65
C GLU A 79 24.12 3.33 6.28
N ALA A 80 24.48 3.83 5.10
CA ALA A 80 23.95 5.10 4.60
C ALA A 80 22.42 5.07 4.48
N ALA A 81 21.86 3.98 3.94
CA ALA A 81 20.41 3.77 3.87
C ALA A 81 19.76 3.72 5.26
N ARG A 82 20.37 3.01 6.22
CA ARG A 82 19.93 2.98 7.62
C ARG A 82 19.84 4.39 8.20
N GLN A 83 20.90 5.18 8.08
CA GLN A 83 20.96 6.53 8.63
C GLN A 83 19.93 7.46 7.96
N TYR A 84 19.75 7.34 6.65
CA TYR A 84 18.71 8.06 5.92
C TYR A 84 17.31 7.73 6.47
N ILE A 85 16.98 6.45 6.59
CA ILE A 85 15.69 6.00 7.13
C ILE A 85 15.46 6.52 8.55
N ILE A 86 16.47 6.42 9.43
CA ILE A 86 16.40 6.95 10.80
C ILE A 86 16.16 8.46 10.78
N SER A 87 16.89 9.21 9.95
CA SER A 87 16.75 10.67 9.88
C SER A 87 15.36 11.12 9.41
N LYS A 88 14.70 10.31 8.57
CA LYS A 88 13.38 10.61 8.00
C LYS A 88 12.23 10.20 8.93
N THR A 89 12.39 9.10 9.64
CA THR A 89 11.28 8.43 10.33
C THR A 89 11.44 8.40 11.85
N GLY A 90 12.66 8.63 12.35
CA GLY A 90 13.04 8.40 13.75
C GLY A 90 13.20 6.91 14.11
N MET A 91 13.01 5.99 13.15
CA MET A 91 12.93 4.56 13.40
C MET A 91 14.11 3.83 12.76
N ALA A 92 14.74 2.92 13.51
CA ALA A 92 15.81 2.08 12.99
C ALA A 92 15.24 0.90 12.19
N PRO A 93 15.63 0.71 10.92
CA PRO A 93 15.18 -0.43 10.12
C PRO A 93 15.87 -1.73 10.56
N ALA A 94 15.12 -2.83 10.51
CA ALA A 94 15.71 -4.14 10.34
C ALA A 94 16.17 -4.29 8.89
N ILE A 95 17.35 -4.88 8.67
CA ILE A 95 17.97 -5.00 7.35
C ILE A 95 18.19 -6.47 7.03
N PHE A 96 17.66 -6.91 5.91
CA PHE A 96 17.71 -8.27 5.39
C PHE A 96 18.31 -8.29 3.98
N ASP A 97 18.37 -9.49 3.38
CA ASP A 97 18.76 -9.70 1.99
C ASP A 97 20.07 -8.97 1.60
N LYS A 98 21.09 -9.09 2.45
CA LYS A 98 22.41 -8.48 2.28
C LYS A 98 22.36 -6.95 2.04
N GLY A 99 21.42 -6.25 2.67
CA GLY A 99 21.29 -4.80 2.55
C GLY A 99 20.34 -4.32 1.45
N THR A 100 19.47 -5.20 0.93
CA THR A 100 18.50 -4.84 -0.11
C THR A 100 17.05 -4.85 0.34
N HIS A 101 16.80 -5.21 1.60
CA HIS A 101 15.46 -5.29 2.17
C HIS A 101 15.44 -4.62 3.55
N TYR A 102 14.66 -3.55 3.67
CA TYR A 102 14.56 -2.71 4.86
C TYR A 102 13.15 -2.78 5.43
N VAL A 103 13.04 -3.07 6.73
CA VAL A 103 11.75 -3.19 7.41
C VAL A 103 11.67 -2.18 8.55
N THR A 104 10.67 -1.30 8.52
CA THR A 104 10.41 -0.31 9.57
C THR A 104 8.99 -0.38 10.09
N ASN A 105 8.80 -0.04 11.36
CA ASN A 105 7.49 0.28 11.92
C ASN A 105 7.39 1.79 12.03
N GLN A 106 6.48 2.42 11.29
CA GLN A 106 6.41 3.87 11.21
C GLN A 106 4.99 4.38 10.95
N LYS A 107 4.77 5.65 11.28
CA LYS A 107 3.62 6.42 10.80
C LYS A 107 3.76 6.59 9.29
N LEU A 108 2.67 6.39 8.55
CA LEU A 108 2.72 6.32 7.10
C LEU A 108 1.63 7.17 6.44
N THR A 109 2.03 7.97 5.45
CA THR A 109 1.12 8.71 4.57
C THR A 109 1.35 8.33 3.10
N LEU A 110 0.43 8.73 2.22
CA LEU A 110 0.60 8.53 0.77
C LEU A 110 1.77 9.35 0.20
N GLU A 111 2.06 10.51 0.78
CA GLU A 111 3.20 11.35 0.38
C GLU A 111 4.53 10.68 0.70
N MET A 112 4.63 10.01 1.86
CA MET A 112 5.81 9.22 2.20
C MET A 112 5.99 8.04 1.23
N LEU A 113 4.89 7.35 0.89
CA LEU A 113 4.93 6.28 -0.13
C LEU A 113 5.34 6.82 -1.50
N LYS A 114 4.95 8.05 -1.84
CA LYS A 114 5.36 8.72 -3.08
C LYS A 114 6.86 9.01 -3.08
N GLU A 115 7.39 9.58 -1.99
CA GLU A 115 8.82 9.84 -1.83
C GLU A 115 9.64 8.55 -1.98
N ILE A 116 9.20 7.46 -1.33
CA ILE A 116 9.86 6.15 -1.44
C ILE A 116 9.75 5.60 -2.87
N SER A 117 8.56 5.64 -3.48
CA SER A 117 8.32 5.14 -4.84
C SER A 117 9.09 5.92 -5.91
N ASP A 118 9.37 7.21 -5.69
CA ASP A 118 10.12 8.05 -6.63
C ASP A 118 11.62 7.78 -6.61
N SER A 119 12.14 7.20 -5.51
CA SER A 119 13.55 6.87 -5.40
C SER A 119 13.98 5.89 -6.50
N PRO A 120 15.00 6.20 -7.33
CA PRO A 120 15.44 5.31 -8.41
C PRO A 120 16.03 3.99 -7.90
N ASP A 121 16.36 3.95 -6.62
CA ASP A 121 17.00 2.83 -5.94
C ASP A 121 16.00 1.83 -5.37
N VAL A 122 14.77 2.26 -5.13
CA VAL A 122 13.68 1.39 -4.68
C VAL A 122 13.13 0.60 -5.87
N VAL A 123 12.86 -0.67 -5.62
CA VAL A 123 12.26 -1.63 -6.56
C VAL A 123 10.80 -1.87 -6.18
N GLU A 124 10.53 -2.13 -4.91
CA GLU A 124 9.21 -2.56 -4.45
C GLU A 124 8.98 -2.12 -2.99
N VAL A 125 7.72 -1.85 -2.63
CA VAL A 125 7.29 -1.46 -1.29
C VAL A 125 6.05 -2.25 -0.93
N HIS A 126 6.12 -3.00 0.17
CA HIS A 126 4.98 -3.65 0.80
C HIS A 126 4.75 -3.09 2.19
N GLY A 127 3.60 -3.41 2.77
CA GLY A 127 3.35 -3.10 4.15
C GLY A 127 2.07 -3.69 4.68
N SER A 128 1.95 -3.67 6.00
CA SER A 128 0.75 -4.10 6.69
C SER A 128 0.48 -3.22 7.89
N PHE A 129 -0.80 -2.99 8.16
CA PHE A 129 -1.23 -2.21 9.32
C PHE A 129 -0.83 -2.91 10.62
N CYS A 130 -0.19 -2.18 11.54
CA CYS A 130 0.30 -2.76 12.80
C CYS A 130 -0.85 -3.21 13.73
N GLY A 131 -2.03 -2.58 13.65
CA GLY A 131 -3.05 -2.69 14.70
C GLY A 131 -2.60 -1.94 15.95
N GLY A 132 -3.53 -1.40 16.75
CA GLY A 132 -3.24 -0.52 17.88
C GLY A 132 -2.30 -1.06 18.97
N VAL A 133 -1.89 -2.34 18.92
CA VAL A 133 -0.86 -2.92 19.79
C VAL A 133 -0.13 -4.05 19.04
N GLY A 134 1.18 -3.89 18.82
CA GLY A 134 2.11 -4.98 18.46
C GLY A 134 2.89 -4.78 17.16
N MET A 135 4.23 -4.75 17.27
CA MET A 135 5.13 -4.78 16.12
C MET A 135 4.93 -6.08 15.34
N ARG A 136 4.58 -5.95 14.07
CA ARG A 136 4.54 -7.04 13.10
C ARG A 136 5.93 -7.07 12.42
N GLY A 137 6.55 -8.26 12.30
CA GLY A 137 7.87 -8.46 11.65
C GLY A 137 7.81 -8.38 10.13
N ALA A 138 8.82 -8.88 9.41
CA ALA A 138 8.73 -9.07 7.96
C ALA A 138 7.73 -10.21 7.65
N TYR A 139 6.87 -10.04 6.65
CA TYR A 139 5.91 -11.08 6.22
C TYR A 139 6.03 -11.45 4.75
N PHE A 140 6.71 -10.65 3.93
CA PHE A 140 6.84 -10.95 2.51
C PHE A 140 8.08 -11.80 2.22
N GLU A 141 7.87 -13.04 1.76
CA GLU A 141 8.92 -13.92 1.24
C GLU A 141 9.02 -13.79 -0.29
N ARG A 142 10.15 -13.27 -0.80
CA ARG A 142 10.42 -13.29 -2.25
C ARG A 142 10.55 -14.73 -2.73
N ARG A 143 9.68 -15.12 -3.67
CA ARG A 143 9.83 -16.37 -4.43
C ARG A 143 10.73 -16.11 -5.63
N TRP A 144 11.83 -16.88 -5.71
CA TRP A 144 12.84 -16.85 -6.77
C TRP A 144 12.32 -17.41 -8.08
#